data_AF-A0A0L0EX61-F1
#
_entry.id   AF-A0A0L0EX61-F1
#
_cell.length_a   1.000
_cell.length_b   1.000
_cell.length_c   1.000
_cell.angle_alpha   90.00
_cell.angle_beta   90.00
_cell.angle_gamma   90.00
#
_symmetry.space_group_name_H-M   'P 1'
#
loop_
_entity.id
_entity.type
_entity.pdbx_description
1 polymer ?
#
loop_
_entity_poly.entity_id
_entity_poly.type
_entity_poly.pdbx_seq_one_letter_code
_entity_poly.pdbx_strand_id
1 'polypeptide(L)'
;MRTLIVLLMAAVLSTTVQASDESGEKSIQHLKVADVTSIEDARKIFIEKTSEIRSKRDLDEAELQQIHVITYTLEKSVEFFTFNLIGDNKKLADDLAVVVENIHLNSERNRKEQTKKHLNQYFVLADRLIASF
;
A
#
# COMPACT_ATOMS: atom_id res chain seq x y z
N MET A 1 29.62 -59.59 8.86
CA MET A 1 28.90 -58.98 7.70
C MET A 1 27.44 -59.39 7.86
N ARG A 2 26.43 -58.53 7.96
CA ARG A 2 26.18 -57.26 7.29
C ARG A 2 25.43 -56.32 8.24
N THR A 3 25.71 -55.05 8.02
CA THR A 3 25.29 -53.82 8.68
C THR A 3 23.77 -53.65 8.84
N LEU A 4 23.36 -53.16 10.02
CA LEU A 4 22.11 -52.43 10.21
C LEU A 4 22.13 -51.17 9.34
N ILE A 5 21.04 -50.90 8.62
CA ILE A 5 20.76 -49.59 8.06
C ILE A 5 19.38 -49.17 8.57
N VAL A 6 19.39 -48.39 9.65
CA VAL A 6 18.24 -47.60 10.09
C VAL A 6 18.18 -46.40 9.15
N LEU A 7 17.16 -46.34 8.29
CA LEU A 7 16.90 -45.18 7.45
C LEU A 7 16.14 -44.13 8.26
N LEU A 8 16.88 -43.23 8.89
CA LEU A 8 16.35 -42.05 9.56
C LEU A 8 15.96 -41.02 8.49
N MET A 9 14.69 -40.98 8.07
CA MET A 9 14.16 -39.86 7.30
C MET A 9 14.04 -38.64 8.23
N ALA A 10 15.04 -37.77 8.21
CA ALA A 10 14.93 -36.42 8.73
C ALA A 10 14.05 -35.59 7.79
N ALA A 11 12.73 -35.59 8.03
CA ALA A 11 11.84 -34.60 7.47
C ALA A 11 12.06 -33.28 8.21
N VAL A 12 12.98 -32.46 7.72
CA VAL A 12 13.08 -31.06 8.15
C VAL A 12 11.89 -30.34 7.53
N LEU A 13 10.77 -30.31 8.26
CA LEU A 13 9.62 -29.49 7.90
C LEU A 13 10.08 -28.03 7.92
N SER A 14 10.44 -27.53 6.74
CA SER A 14 10.66 -26.11 6.52
C SER A 14 9.30 -25.45 6.66
N THR A 15 9.04 -24.82 7.80
CA THR A 15 7.86 -23.97 7.96
C THR A 15 8.06 -22.78 7.04
N THR A 16 7.51 -22.86 5.82
CA THR A 16 7.10 -21.67 5.10
C THR A 16 6.05 -21.00 5.99
N VAL A 17 6.48 -20.04 6.80
CA VAL A 17 5.58 -19.03 7.37
C VAL A 17 5.10 -18.23 6.18
N GLN A 18 4.11 -18.78 5.49
CA GLN A 18 3.28 -18.05 4.57
C GLN A 18 2.41 -17.21 5.49
N ALA A 19 2.83 -15.94 5.68
CA ALA A 19 2.01 -14.94 6.32
C ALA A 19 0.68 -14.92 5.57
N SER A 20 -0.28 -15.64 6.13
CA SER A 20 -1.64 -15.69 5.63
C SER A 20 -2.24 -14.40 6.13
N ASP A 21 -2.66 -13.52 5.24
CA ASP A 21 -3.60 -12.46 5.60
C ASP A 21 -4.74 -13.13 6.35
N GLU A 22 -4.83 -12.93 7.67
CA GLU A 22 -5.70 -13.66 8.60
C GLU A 22 -7.20 -13.53 8.27
N SER A 23 -7.57 -12.75 7.26
CA SER A 23 -8.96 -12.52 6.86
C SER A 23 -9.54 -13.62 5.96
N GLY A 24 -8.72 -14.44 5.28
CA GLY A 24 -9.21 -15.41 4.30
C GLY A 24 -9.98 -14.77 3.13
N GLU A 25 -9.84 -13.46 2.94
CA GLU A 25 -10.58 -12.69 1.95
C GLU A 25 -9.91 -12.73 0.58
N LYS A 26 -10.72 -12.79 -0.48
CA LYS A 26 -10.24 -12.86 -1.86
C LYS A 26 -9.74 -11.48 -2.30
N SER A 27 -8.43 -11.34 -2.52
CA SER A 27 -7.83 -10.16 -3.16
C SER A 27 -8.46 -9.91 -4.53
N ILE A 28 -8.84 -8.65 -4.80
CA ILE A 28 -9.19 -8.24 -6.16
C ILE A 28 -7.90 -8.16 -6.97
N GLN A 29 -7.93 -8.66 -8.21
CA GLN A 29 -6.74 -8.65 -9.07
C GLN A 29 -6.30 -7.21 -9.35
N HIS A 30 -5.13 -6.82 -8.84
CA HIS A 30 -4.57 -5.48 -9.07
C HIS A 30 -4.17 -5.25 -10.53
N LEU A 31 -4.37 -4.01 -11.00
CA LEU A 31 -3.88 -3.55 -12.29
C LEU A 31 -2.36 -3.52 -12.30
N LYS A 32 -1.69 -4.01 -13.35
CA LYS A 32 -0.23 -3.87 -13.46
C LYS A 32 0.13 -2.46 -13.90
N VAL A 33 0.62 -1.63 -12.98
CA VAL A 33 1.12 -0.28 -13.26
C VAL A 33 2.64 -0.32 -13.36
N ALA A 34 3.22 0.51 -14.23
CA ALA A 34 4.67 0.64 -14.36
C ALA A 34 5.28 1.20 -13.07
N ASP A 35 6.50 0.76 -12.74
CA ASP A 35 7.21 1.27 -11.58
C ASP A 35 7.60 2.73 -11.79
N VAL A 36 7.65 3.48 -10.68
CA VAL A 36 8.10 4.87 -10.67
C VAL A 36 9.61 4.87 -10.47
N THR A 37 10.36 5.45 -11.42
CA THR A 37 11.82 5.36 -11.44
C THR A 37 12.54 6.71 -11.23
N SER A 38 11.80 7.81 -11.10
CA SER A 38 12.37 9.15 -10.90
C SER A 38 11.60 9.92 -9.81
N ILE A 39 12.28 10.88 -9.18
CA ILE A 39 11.64 11.72 -8.16
C ILE A 39 10.65 12.70 -8.79
N GLU A 40 10.91 13.15 -10.02
CA GLU A 40 10.03 14.03 -10.78
C GLU A 40 8.70 13.32 -11.10
N ASP A 41 8.75 12.08 -11.57
CA ASP A 41 7.55 11.29 -11.87
C ASP A 41 6.80 10.96 -10.58
N ALA A 42 7.51 10.59 -9.50
CA ALA A 42 6.89 10.34 -8.20
C ALA A 42 6.14 11.59 -7.71
N ARG A 43 6.79 12.76 -7.70
CA ARG A 43 6.15 14.03 -7.28
C ARG A 43 4.92 14.34 -8.13
N LYS A 44 5.03 14.23 -9.45
CA LYS A 44 3.94 14.49 -10.38
C LYS A 44 2.75 13.58 -10.10
N ILE A 45 2.98 12.27 -10.05
CA ILE A 45 1.95 11.27 -9.77
C ILE A 45 1.31 11.53 -8.41
N PHE A 46 2.12 11.78 -7.37
CA PHE A 46 1.63 12.06 -6.04
C PHE A 46 0.67 13.25 -6.03
N ILE A 47 1.07 14.38 -6.60
CA ILE A 47 0.26 15.61 -6.62
C ILE A 47 -1.02 15.40 -7.42
N GLU A 48 -0.93 14.84 -8.63
CA GLU A 48 -2.09 14.61 -9.50
C GLU A 48 -3.10 13.69 -8.83
N LYS A 49 -2.64 12.57 -8.27
CA LYS A 49 -3.51 11.60 -7.61
C LYS A 49 -4.03 12.07 -6.25
N THR A 50 -3.27 12.88 -5.52
CA THR A 50 -3.75 13.59 -4.33
C THR A 50 -4.89 14.54 -4.69
N SER A 51 -4.78 15.27 -5.81
CA SER A 51 -5.85 16.15 -6.27
C SER A 51 -7.09 15.35 -6.71
N GLU A 52 -6.88 14.23 -7.40
CA GLU A 52 -7.95 13.36 -7.87
C GLU A 52 -8.74 12.75 -6.69
N ILE A 53 -8.05 12.18 -5.71
CA ILE A 53 -8.71 11.58 -4.53
C ILE A 53 -9.40 12.63 -3.65
N ARG A 54 -8.90 13.88 -3.59
CA ARG A 54 -9.58 15.02 -2.91
C ARG A 54 -10.93 15.38 -3.54
N SER A 55 -11.13 15.07 -4.81
CA SER A 55 -12.38 15.35 -5.50
C SER A 55 -13.51 14.36 -5.15
N LYS A 56 -13.17 13.21 -4.55
CA LYS A 56 -14.13 12.16 -4.18
C LYS A 56 -14.73 12.44 -2.80
N ARG A 57 -15.99 12.84 -2.75
CA ARG A 57 -16.64 13.38 -1.54
C ARG A 57 -17.86 12.59 -1.09
N ASP A 58 -18.54 11.94 -2.02
CA ASP A 58 -19.78 11.22 -1.77
C ASP A 58 -19.48 9.89 -1.08
N LEU A 59 -18.33 9.28 -1.40
CA LEU A 59 -17.88 7.99 -0.85
C LEU A 59 -19.00 6.94 -0.91
N ASP A 60 -19.68 6.90 -2.06
CA ASP A 60 -20.52 5.76 -2.44
C ASP A 60 -19.65 4.63 -2.99
N GLU A 61 -20.25 3.49 -3.32
CA GLU A 61 -19.51 2.32 -3.82
C GLU A 61 -18.69 2.64 -5.08
N ALA A 62 -19.19 3.51 -5.96
CA ALA A 62 -18.50 3.89 -7.18
C ALA A 62 -17.27 4.76 -6.89
N GLU A 63 -17.40 5.75 -6.01
CA GLU A 63 -16.26 6.56 -5.57
C GLU A 63 -15.26 5.77 -4.73
N LEU A 64 -15.71 4.85 -3.88
CA LEU A 64 -14.81 3.97 -3.12
C LEU A 64 -14.00 3.07 -4.06
N GLN A 65 -14.60 2.53 -5.11
CA GLN A 65 -13.85 1.79 -6.12
C GLN A 65 -12.87 2.68 -6.89
N GLN A 66 -13.22 3.93 -7.20
CA GLN A 66 -12.28 4.88 -7.82
C GLN A 66 -11.13 5.21 -6.87
N ILE A 67 -11.41 5.42 -5.59
CA ILE A 67 -10.41 5.66 -4.55
C ILE A 67 -9.43 4.48 -4.49
N HIS A 68 -9.92 3.24 -4.47
CA HIS A 68 -9.09 2.03 -4.50
C HIS A 68 -8.14 2.02 -5.71
N VAL A 69 -8.63 2.36 -6.89
CA VAL A 69 -7.78 2.44 -8.10
C VAL A 69 -6.75 3.58 -8.00
N ILE A 70 -7.14 4.73 -7.43
CA ILE A 70 -6.24 5.86 -7.22
C ILE A 70 -5.14 5.50 -6.21
N THR A 71 -5.47 4.83 -5.10
CA THR A 71 -4.50 4.45 -4.07
C THR A 71 -3.44 3.49 -4.59
N TYR A 72 -3.80 2.59 -5.49
CA TYR A 72 -2.82 1.73 -6.16
C TYR A 72 -1.70 2.52 -6.87
N THR A 73 -2.05 3.63 -7.52
CA THR A 73 -1.05 4.48 -8.18
C THR A 73 -0.28 5.33 -7.16
N LEU A 74 -0.95 5.80 -6.10
CA LEU A 74 -0.30 6.53 -5.01
C LEU A 74 0.74 5.66 -4.28
N GLU A 75 0.45 4.37 -4.06
CA GLU A 75 1.38 3.41 -3.45
C GLU A 75 2.72 3.40 -4.16
N LYS A 76 2.74 3.42 -5.49
CA LYS A 76 3.99 3.43 -6.26
C LYS A 76 4.81 4.70 -6.08
N SER A 77 4.14 5.84 -6.04
CA SER A 77 4.82 7.10 -5.74
C SER A 77 5.33 7.15 -4.29
N VAL A 78 4.53 6.68 -3.34
CA VAL A 78 4.89 6.71 -1.92
C VAL A 78 6.00 5.71 -1.63
N GLU A 79 5.96 4.52 -2.23
CA GLU A 79 7.05 3.52 -2.21
C GLU A 79 8.35 4.13 -2.72
N PHE A 80 8.33 4.88 -3.83
CA PHE A 80 9.51 5.59 -4.28
C PHE A 80 10.03 6.57 -3.20
N PHE A 81 9.15 7.32 -2.53
CA PHE A 81 9.55 8.24 -1.48
C PHE A 81 10.13 7.55 -0.24
N THR A 82 9.57 6.42 0.20
CA THR A 82 10.06 5.69 1.38
C THR A 82 11.48 5.16 1.19
N PHE A 83 11.85 4.82 -0.05
CA PHE A 83 13.20 4.39 -0.40
C PHE A 83 14.20 5.51 -0.66
N ASN A 84 13.74 6.66 -1.17
CA ASN A 84 14.64 7.71 -1.69
C ASN A 84 14.72 8.98 -0.84
N LEU A 85 13.71 9.28 -0.01
CA LEU A 85 13.75 10.43 0.89
C LEU A 85 14.56 10.12 2.15
N ILE A 86 15.04 11.17 2.80
CA ILE A 86 15.82 11.10 4.05
C ILE A 86 15.23 12.00 5.13
N GLY A 87 15.63 11.79 6.39
CA GLY A 87 15.23 12.63 7.52
C GLY A 87 13.71 12.66 7.74
N ASP A 88 13.17 13.83 8.08
CA ASP A 88 11.75 14.03 8.39
C ASP A 88 10.83 13.70 7.21
N ASN A 89 11.30 13.96 5.97
CA ASN A 89 10.55 13.63 4.76
C ASN A 89 10.44 12.11 4.55
N LYS A 90 11.47 11.33 4.94
CA LYS A 90 11.38 9.87 4.93
C LYS A 90 10.34 9.39 5.94
N LYS A 91 10.39 9.90 7.17
CA LYS A 91 9.41 9.54 8.20
C LYS A 91 7.99 9.85 7.74
N LEU A 92 7.80 11.00 7.09
CA LEU A 92 6.52 11.40 6.53
C LEU A 92 6.06 10.46 5.40
N ALA A 93 6.97 10.03 4.52
CA ALA A 93 6.68 9.04 3.49
C ALA A 93 6.29 7.67 4.07
N ASP A 94 6.98 7.23 5.13
CA ASP A 94 6.66 5.98 5.82
C ASP A 94 5.26 6.04 6.48
N ASP A 95 4.93 7.17 7.13
CA ASP A 95 3.59 7.41 7.68
C ASP A 95 2.52 7.44 6.56
N LEU A 96 2.84 8.04 5.40
CA LEU A 96 1.96 8.05 4.22
C LEU A 96 1.72 6.64 3.67
N ALA A 97 2.75 5.79 3.60
CA ALA A 97 2.62 4.43 3.09
C ALA A 97 1.57 3.64 3.88
N VAL A 98 1.63 3.73 5.21
CA VAL A 98 0.65 3.08 6.10
C VAL A 98 -0.76 3.63 5.87
N VAL A 99 -0.91 4.95 5.75
CA VAL A 99 -2.26 5.54 5.59
C VAL A 99 -2.84 5.23 4.21
N VAL A 100 -2.04 5.28 3.14
CA VAL A 100 -2.48 4.94 1.78
C VAL A 100 -2.94 3.48 1.71
N GLU A 101 -2.19 2.55 2.29
CA GLU A 101 -2.58 1.14 2.37
C GLU A 101 -3.92 0.96 3.11
N ASN A 102 -4.11 1.68 4.22
CA ASN A 102 -5.39 1.62 4.93
C ASN A 102 -6.55 2.19 4.08
N ILE A 103 -6.33 3.24 3.28
CA ILE A 103 -7.36 3.74 2.36
C ILE A 103 -7.64 2.70 1.29
N HIS A 104 -6.60 2.10 0.71
CA HIS A 104 -6.71 1.05 -0.31
C HIS A 104 -7.61 -0.10 0.18
N LEU A 105 -7.23 -0.75 1.28
CA LEU A 105 -7.94 -1.89 1.83
C LEU A 105 -9.37 -1.58 2.28
N ASN A 106 -9.63 -0.37 2.80
CA ASN A 106 -10.96 0.00 3.25
C ASN A 106 -11.88 0.37 2.07
N SER A 107 -11.33 1.04 1.06
CA SER A 107 -12.08 1.43 -0.13
C SER A 107 -12.42 0.23 -1.02
N GLU A 108 -11.50 -0.73 -1.17
CA GLU A 108 -11.73 -2.03 -1.83
C GLU A 108 -12.93 -2.78 -1.21
N ARG A 109 -13.12 -2.63 0.11
CA ARG A 109 -14.14 -3.33 0.89
C ARG A 109 -15.39 -2.50 1.16
N ASN A 110 -15.57 -1.36 0.48
CA ASN A 110 -16.68 -0.44 0.69
C ASN A 110 -16.86 0.05 2.14
N ARG A 111 -15.76 0.13 2.92
CA ARG A 111 -15.76 0.59 4.31
C ARG A 111 -15.68 2.12 4.37
N LYS A 112 -16.80 2.78 4.09
CA LYS A 112 -16.92 4.25 3.95
C LYS A 112 -16.30 5.04 5.12
N GLU A 113 -16.69 4.75 6.35
CA GLU A 113 -16.28 5.54 7.52
C GLU A 113 -14.79 5.38 7.83
N GLN A 114 -14.24 4.18 7.68
CA GLN A 114 -12.81 3.93 7.82
C GLN A 114 -12.01 4.62 6.71
N THR A 115 -12.48 4.53 5.46
CA THR A 115 -11.87 5.22 4.32
C THR A 115 -11.83 6.73 4.57
N LYS A 116 -12.95 7.33 5.00
CA LYS A 116 -13.04 8.76 5.33
C LYS A 116 -12.06 9.17 6.43
N LYS A 117 -11.95 8.38 7.50
CA LYS A 117 -11.01 8.64 8.60
C LYS A 117 -9.57 8.70 8.09
N HIS A 118 -9.17 7.72 7.27
CA HIS A 118 -7.81 7.66 6.75
C HIS A 118 -7.55 8.72 5.67
N LEU A 119 -8.53 9.07 4.83
CA LEU A 119 -8.42 10.19 3.89
C LEU A 119 -8.10 11.52 4.60
N ASN A 120 -8.77 11.80 5.71
CA ASN A 120 -8.48 13.01 6.50
C ASN A 120 -7.04 13.02 7.03
N GLN A 121 -6.54 11.88 7.51
CA GLN A 121 -5.14 11.74 7.95
C GLN A 121 -4.18 11.91 6.77
N TYR A 122 -4.46 11.25 5.66
CA TYR A 122 -3.67 11.30 4.44
C TYR A 122 -3.52 12.74 3.94
N PHE A 123 -4.60 13.51 3.87
CA PHE A 123 -4.54 14.89 3.37
C PHE A 123 -3.62 15.78 4.21
N VAL A 124 -3.60 15.63 5.53
CA VAL A 124 -2.68 16.37 6.41
C VAL A 124 -1.22 15.99 6.13
N LEU A 125 -0.93 14.70 5.96
CA LEU A 125 0.43 14.23 5.68
C LEU A 125 0.88 14.60 4.26
N ALA A 126 -0.02 14.48 3.28
CA ALA A 126 0.22 14.82 1.89
C ALA A 126 0.52 16.31 1.73
N ASP A 127 -0.25 17.19 2.37
CA ASP A 127 0.02 18.64 2.32
C ASP A 127 1.38 19.00 2.92
N ARG A 128 1.78 18.33 4.00
CA ARG A 128 3.11 18.51 4.61
C ARG A 128 4.23 18.06 3.67
N LEU A 129 4.05 16.95 2.96
CA LEU A 129 5.07 16.44 2.03
C LEU A 129 5.14 17.31 0.77
N ILE A 130 3.99 17.73 0.24
CA ILE A 130 3.92 18.63 -0.93
C ILE A 130 4.58 19.97 -0.61
N ALA A 131 4.39 20.50 0.59
CA ALA A 131 5.03 21.74 1.03
C ALA A 131 6.56 21.63 1.19
N SER A 132 7.13 20.42 1.22
CA SER A 132 8.58 20.21 1.34
C SER A 132 9.28 19.85 0.02
N PHE A 133 8.53 19.80 -1.09
CA PHE A 133 9.08 19.62 -2.44
C PHE A 133 9.80 20.85 -2.97
#